data_AF-A0A7K1UGU3-F1
#
_entry.id   AF-A0A7K1UGU3-F1
#
_cell.length_a   1.000
_cell.length_b   1.000
_cell.length_c   1.000
_cell.angle_alpha   90.00
_cell.angle_beta   90.00
_cell.angle_gamma   90.00
#
_symmetry.space_group_name_H-M   'P 1'
#
loop_
_entity.id
_entity.type
_entity.pdbx_description
1 polymer ?
#
loop_
_entity_poly.entity_id
_entity_poly.type
_entity_poly.pdbx_seq_one_letter_code
_entity_poly.pdbx_strand_id
1 'polypeptide(L)'
;MAAAWGFAEATFFFVVPDVWTSRVGLRSPKRALATTGSALAGALLGGAVTYTWGRNTAAATSQRALAKVPAVTESMIEQVEQEVTEAGHVSLMLGPTRGVPYKLYARASGLQRRSLLNFLAWSVPARLLRFILVTLLAAGLAAGARRLFPRLPEKLITAVFWASWAGFYGWFVPTVSRRR
;
A
#
# COMPACT_ATOMS: atom_id res chain seq x y z
N MET A 1 -16.30 -1.81 -7.04
CA MET A 1 -15.84 -0.86 -6.01
C MET A 1 -14.37 -1.09 -5.61
N ALA A 2 -13.95 -2.30 -5.25
CA ALA A 2 -12.55 -2.58 -4.86
C ALA A 2 -11.50 -2.21 -5.93
N ALA A 3 -11.76 -2.51 -7.22
CA ALA A 3 -10.86 -2.12 -8.31
C ALA A 3 -10.73 -0.60 -8.48
N ALA A 4 -11.83 0.15 -8.41
CA ALA A 4 -11.81 1.61 -8.48
C ALA A 4 -11.06 2.23 -7.29
N TRP A 5 -11.18 1.62 -6.11
CA TRP A 5 -10.44 2.03 -4.92
C TRP A 5 -8.93 1.75 -5.05
N GLY A 6 -8.55 0.55 -5.51
CA GLY A 6 -7.14 0.21 -5.78
C GLY A 6 -6.52 1.08 -6.87
N PHE A 7 -7.29 1.44 -7.91
CA PHE A 7 -6.86 2.41 -8.92
C PHE A 7 -6.65 3.78 -8.29
N ALA A 8 -7.65 4.31 -7.57
CA ALA A 8 -7.56 5.61 -6.91
C ALA A 8 -6.42 5.68 -5.89
N GLU A 9 -6.10 4.59 -5.17
CA GLU A 9 -4.95 4.52 -4.27
C GLU A 9 -3.63 4.60 -5.04
N ALA A 10 -3.49 3.77 -6.07
CA ALA A 10 -2.28 3.73 -6.88
C ALA A 10 -2.01 5.07 -7.59
N THR A 11 -3.05 5.85 -7.88
CA THR A 11 -2.94 7.14 -8.57
C THR A 11 -2.95 8.35 -7.61
N PHE A 12 -3.97 8.51 -6.75
CA PHE A 12 -4.25 9.76 -6.02
C PHE A 12 -4.31 9.65 -4.48
N PHE A 13 -4.77 8.54 -3.89
CA PHE A 13 -5.12 8.47 -2.47
C PHE A 13 -4.22 7.55 -1.62
N PHE A 14 -4.09 7.86 -0.34
CA PHE A 14 -3.31 7.10 0.66
C PHE A 14 -4.18 6.14 1.50
N VAL A 15 -5.44 5.90 1.11
CA VAL A 15 -6.31 4.97 1.86
C VAL A 15 -6.08 3.57 1.36
N VAL A 16 -5.31 2.82 2.16
CA VAL A 16 -4.86 1.48 1.86
C VAL A 16 -6.09 0.55 1.74
N PRO A 17 -6.30 -0.16 0.62
CA PRO A 17 -7.37 -1.14 0.41
C PRO A 17 -7.38 -2.23 1.48
N ASP A 18 -6.26 -2.37 2.21
CA ASP A 18 -6.07 -3.20 3.40
C ASP A 18 -7.21 -3.05 4.43
N VAL A 19 -7.81 -1.87 4.59
CA VAL A 19 -8.94 -1.65 5.52
C VAL A 19 -10.17 -2.44 5.07
N TRP A 20 -10.45 -2.42 3.77
CA TRP A 20 -11.61 -3.09 3.19
C TRP A 20 -11.39 -4.60 3.13
N THR A 21 -10.20 -5.04 2.69
CA THR A 21 -9.86 -6.47 2.61
C THR A 21 -9.75 -7.11 3.99
N SER A 22 -9.22 -6.43 5.01
CA SER A 22 -9.17 -6.96 6.38
C SER A 22 -10.57 -7.07 7.00
N ARG A 23 -11.48 -6.12 6.74
CA ARG A 23 -12.89 -6.23 7.14
C ARG A 23 -13.59 -7.43 6.50
N VAL A 24 -13.35 -7.70 5.21
CA VAL A 24 -13.91 -8.88 4.52
C VAL A 24 -13.23 -10.17 5.02
N GLY A 25 -11.93 -10.13 5.32
CA GLY A 25 -11.15 -11.24 5.91
C GLY A 25 -11.67 -11.68 7.27
N LEU A 26 -12.07 -10.73 8.12
CA LEU A 26 -12.69 -11.02 9.42
C LEU A 26 -14.02 -11.77 9.31
N ARG A 27 -14.74 -11.64 8.19
CA ARG A 27 -16.04 -12.32 7.97
C ARG A 27 -15.92 -13.59 7.15
N SER A 28 -15.07 -13.60 6.13
CA SER A 28 -14.89 -14.75 5.25
C SER A 28 -13.55 -14.67 4.50
N PRO A 29 -12.58 -15.55 4.81
CA PRO A 29 -11.26 -15.55 4.16
C PRO A 29 -11.34 -15.74 2.63
N LYS A 30 -12.25 -16.59 2.16
CA LYS A 30 -12.44 -16.85 0.71
C LYS A 30 -12.89 -15.60 -0.06
N ARG A 31 -13.82 -14.80 0.47
CA ARG A 31 -14.23 -13.54 -0.19
C ARG A 31 -13.18 -12.45 -0.06
N ALA A 32 -12.36 -12.50 0.98
CA ALA A 32 -11.24 -11.59 1.13
C ALA A 32 -10.23 -11.76 -0.01
N LEU A 33 -9.89 -13.01 -0.37
CA LEU A 33 -9.02 -13.30 -1.51
C LEU A 33 -9.56 -12.75 -2.83
N ALA A 34 -10.86 -12.94 -3.12
CA ALA A 34 -11.47 -12.39 -4.33
C ALA A 34 -11.46 -10.85 -4.36
N THR A 35 -11.72 -10.22 -3.21
CA THR A 35 -11.70 -8.76 -3.07
C THR A 35 -10.28 -8.21 -3.21
N THR A 36 -9.29 -8.90 -2.63
CA THR A 36 -7.87 -8.59 -2.77
C THR A 36 -7.41 -8.72 -4.22
N GLY A 37 -7.84 -9.75 -4.95
CA GLY A 37 -7.55 -9.90 -6.38
C GLY A 37 -8.08 -8.73 -7.21
N SER A 38 -9.32 -8.29 -6.94
CA SER A 38 -9.91 -7.13 -7.62
C SER A 38 -9.19 -5.81 -7.27
N ALA A 39 -8.85 -5.60 -5.99
CA ALA A 39 -8.08 -4.43 -5.55
C ALA A 39 -6.67 -4.42 -6.14
N LEU A 40 -6.01 -5.58 -6.19
CA LEU A 40 -4.71 -5.77 -6.80
C LEU A 40 -4.75 -5.42 -8.28
N ALA A 41 -5.74 -5.91 -9.03
CA ALA A 41 -5.90 -5.59 -10.45
C ALA A 41 -6.04 -4.07 -10.67
N GLY A 42 -6.89 -3.39 -9.90
CA GLY A 42 -7.04 -1.93 -9.96
C GLY A 42 -5.75 -1.18 -9.63
N ALA A 43 -5.03 -1.64 -8.61
CA ALA A 43 -3.78 -1.04 -8.18
C ALA A 43 -2.61 -1.31 -9.14
N LEU A 44 -2.63 -2.44 -9.87
CA LEU A 44 -1.67 -2.73 -10.95
C LEU A 44 -1.92 -1.79 -12.13
N LEU A 45 -3.19 -1.57 -12.50
CA LEU A 45 -3.56 -0.61 -13.55
C LEU A 45 -3.14 0.82 -13.18
N GLY A 46 -3.42 1.28 -11.97
CA GLY A 46 -2.98 2.62 -11.53
C GLY A 46 -1.46 2.73 -11.41
N GLY A 47 -0.77 1.64 -11.04
CA GLY A 47 0.69 1.54 -11.05
C GLY A 47 1.27 1.65 -12.46
N ALA A 48 0.66 0.96 -13.44
CA ALA A 48 1.05 1.02 -14.84
C ALA A 48 0.87 2.44 -15.41
N VAL A 49 -0.23 3.13 -15.08
CA VAL A 49 -0.47 4.53 -15.46
C VAL A 49 0.59 5.46 -14.86
N THR A 50 0.95 5.26 -13.59
CA THR A 50 1.99 6.07 -12.93
C THR A 50 3.36 5.80 -13.53
N TYR A 51 3.66 4.54 -13.87
CA TYR A 51 4.89 4.15 -14.55
C TYR A 51 4.99 4.80 -15.95
N THR A 52 3.94 4.76 -16.76
CA THR A 52 3.95 5.35 -18.11
C THR A 52 4.05 6.87 -18.04
N TRP A 53 3.37 7.49 -17.07
CA TRP A 53 3.53 8.91 -16.79
C TRP A 53 4.97 9.27 -16.38
N GLY A 54 5.57 8.50 -15.48
CA GLY A 54 6.97 8.68 -15.07
C GLY A 54 7.98 8.47 -16.20
N ARG A 55 7.70 7.56 -17.14
CA ARG A 55 8.54 7.31 -18.31
C ARG A 55 8.50 8.45 -19.35
N ASN A 56 7.34 9.11 -19.48
CA ASN A 56 7.10 10.13 -20.49
C ASN A 56 7.29 11.56 -19.97
N THR A 57 7.52 11.73 -18.67
CA THR A 57 7.68 13.04 -18.03
C THR A 57 9.13 13.23 -17.58
N ALA A 58 9.67 14.44 -17.73
CA ALA A 58 11.01 14.75 -17.22
C ALA A 58 11.12 14.53 -15.70
N ALA A 59 12.28 14.09 -15.23
CA ALA A 59 12.54 13.78 -13.82
C ALA A 59 12.19 14.96 -12.88
N ALA A 60 12.61 16.18 -13.25
CA ALA A 60 12.34 17.40 -12.49
C ALA A 60 10.84 17.76 -12.43
N THR A 61 10.09 17.58 -13.51
CA THR A 61 8.66 17.89 -13.57
C THR A 61 7.85 16.91 -12.73
N SER A 62 8.18 15.61 -12.80
CA SER A 62 7.52 14.57 -12.02
C SER A 62 7.85 14.66 -10.53
N GLN A 63 9.08 15.05 -10.17
CA GLN A 63 9.49 15.34 -8.79
C GLN A 63 8.70 16.50 -8.18
N ARG A 64 8.57 17.63 -8.89
CA ARG A 64 7.77 18.78 -8.44
C ARG A 64 6.29 18.45 -8.27
N ALA A 65 5.73 17.60 -9.14
CA ALA A 65 4.34 17.17 -9.02
C ALA A 65 4.14 16.24 -7.81
N LEU A 66 5.09 15.33 -7.54
CA LEU A 66 5.03 14.45 -6.37
C LEU A 66 5.33 15.15 -5.05
N ALA A 67 6.18 16.18 -5.04
CA ALA A 67 6.44 17.00 -3.86
C ALA A 67 5.20 17.76 -3.36
N LYS A 68 4.17 17.93 -4.22
CA LYS A 68 2.86 18.48 -3.83
C LYS A 68 1.94 17.46 -3.18
N VAL A 69 2.27 16.16 -3.25
CA VAL A 69 1.47 15.11 -2.65
C VAL A 69 1.75 15.07 -1.14
N PRO A 70 0.71 15.14 -0.29
CA PRO A 70 0.90 15.01 1.15
C PRO A 70 1.57 13.67 1.49
N ALA A 71 2.53 13.69 2.42
CA ALA A 71 3.35 12.54 2.83
C ALA A 71 4.41 12.06 1.81
N VAL A 72 4.81 12.89 0.85
CA VAL A 72 5.97 12.65 -0.03
C VAL A 72 7.00 13.78 0.15
N THR A 73 8.25 13.42 0.44
CA THR A 73 9.38 14.37 0.51
C THR A 73 10.35 14.14 -0.63
N GLU A 74 11.17 15.15 -0.89
CA GLU A 74 12.21 15.10 -1.93
C GLU A 74 13.29 14.06 -1.61
N SER A 75 13.69 13.96 -0.33
CA SER A 75 14.61 12.93 0.15
C SER A 75 14.06 11.50 -0.06
N MET A 76 12.75 11.29 0.11
CA MET A 76 12.13 9.99 -0.18
C MET A 76 12.14 9.67 -1.68
N ILE A 77 12.02 10.68 -2.55
CA ILE A 77 12.10 10.51 -4.00
C ILE A 77 13.50 10.05 -4.40
N GLU A 78 14.53 10.76 -3.95
CA GLU A 78 15.93 10.44 -4.26
C GLU A 78 16.34 9.07 -3.71
N GLN A 79 15.96 8.76 -2.48
CA GLN A 79 16.22 7.46 -1.87
C GLN A 79 15.62 6.32 -2.68
N VAL A 80 14.38 6.46 -3.16
CA VAL A 80 13.72 5.45 -3.99
C VAL A 80 14.40 5.29 -5.34
N GLU A 81 14.84 6.39 -5.95
CA GLU A 81 15.58 6.32 -7.21
C GLU A 81 16.91 5.56 -7.05
N GLN A 82 17.64 5.80 -5.96
CA GLN A 82 18.86 5.04 -5.62
C GLN A 82 18.54 3.57 -5.38
N GLU A 83 17.53 3.25 -4.56
CA GLU A 83 17.13 1.87 -4.27
C GLU A 83 16.72 1.09 -5.52
N VAL A 84 16.00 1.72 -6.45
CA VAL A 84 15.62 1.09 -7.73
C VAL A 84 16.84 0.94 -8.64
N THR A 85 17.84 1.82 -8.52
CA THR A 85 19.11 1.69 -9.24
C THR A 85 19.90 0.48 -8.76
N GLU A 86 20.05 0.34 -7.44
CA GLU A 86 20.85 -0.69 -6.77
C GLU A 86 20.18 -2.07 -6.73
N ALA A 87 18.94 -2.13 -6.24
CA ALA A 87 18.22 -3.39 -5.97
C ALA A 87 17.15 -3.71 -7.03
N GLY A 88 16.94 -2.83 -8.02
CA GLY A 88 15.94 -3.03 -9.05
C GLY A 88 14.54 -3.14 -8.47
N HIS A 89 13.73 -4.06 -9.01
CA HIS A 89 12.34 -4.24 -8.58
C HIS A 89 12.18 -4.95 -7.23
N VAL A 90 13.25 -5.54 -6.67
CA VAL A 90 13.20 -6.15 -5.33
C VAL A 90 12.98 -5.08 -4.25
N SER A 91 13.41 -3.84 -4.51
CA SER A 91 13.17 -2.68 -3.62
C SER A 91 11.68 -2.45 -3.32
N LEU A 92 10.77 -2.86 -4.21
CA LEU A 92 9.31 -2.81 -4.00
C LEU A 92 8.85 -3.61 -2.77
N MET A 93 9.57 -4.68 -2.41
CA MET A 93 9.24 -5.48 -1.24
C MET A 93 9.68 -4.79 0.07
N LEU A 94 10.67 -3.90 0.00
CA LEU A 94 11.17 -3.12 1.14
C LEU A 94 10.42 -1.80 1.34
N GLY A 95 9.76 -1.27 0.30
CA GLY A 95 8.97 -0.04 0.37
C GLY A 95 7.98 0.02 1.55
N PRO A 96 7.16 -1.03 1.79
CA PRO A 96 6.20 -1.04 2.90
C PRO A 96 6.83 -0.94 4.29
N THR A 97 8.01 -1.53 4.51
CA THR A 97 8.69 -1.47 5.81
C THR A 97 9.33 -0.11 6.06
N ARG A 98 9.61 0.64 4.99
CA ARG A 98 10.17 2.00 5.05
C ARG A 98 9.11 3.11 5.05
N GLY A 99 7.82 2.75 4.93
CA GLY A 99 6.72 3.72 4.85
C GLY A 99 6.69 4.50 3.54
N VAL A 100 7.36 4.01 2.50
CA VAL A 100 7.50 4.69 1.22
C VAL A 100 6.30 4.34 0.32
N PRO A 101 5.59 5.34 -0.23
CA PRO A 101 4.45 5.06 -1.10
C PRO A 101 4.86 4.44 -2.44
N TYR A 102 4.09 3.42 -2.85
CA TYR A 102 4.30 2.63 -4.07
C TYR A 102 4.46 3.45 -5.36
N LYS A 103 3.78 4.60 -5.46
CA LYS A 103 3.85 5.50 -6.63
C LYS A 103 5.26 6.04 -6.91
N LEU A 104 6.10 6.16 -5.86
CA LEU A 104 7.49 6.56 -6.01
C LEU A 104 8.30 5.50 -6.76
N TYR A 105 8.14 4.23 -6.40
CA TYR A 105 8.78 3.12 -7.10
C TYR A 105 8.26 2.96 -8.54
N ALA A 106 6.97 3.21 -8.77
CA ALA A 106 6.38 3.23 -10.10
C ALA A 106 7.00 4.31 -10.99
N ARG A 107 7.14 5.54 -10.47
CA ARG A 107 7.81 6.65 -11.15
C ARG A 107 9.28 6.33 -11.41
N ALA A 108 10.03 5.90 -10.39
CA ALA A 108 11.46 5.63 -10.51
C ALA A 108 11.74 4.51 -11.54
N SER A 109 10.92 3.46 -11.54
CA SER A 109 11.01 2.37 -12.53
C SER A 109 10.67 2.87 -13.94
N GLY A 110 9.71 3.79 -14.08
CA GLY A 110 9.36 4.46 -15.34
C GLY A 110 10.49 5.35 -15.88
N LEU A 111 11.07 6.20 -15.02
CA LEU A 111 12.19 7.08 -15.33
C LEU A 111 13.43 6.29 -15.79
N GLN A 112 13.75 5.20 -15.08
CA GLN A 112 14.87 4.32 -15.42
C GLN A 112 14.55 3.36 -16.58
N ARG A 113 13.37 3.47 -17.21
CA ARG A 113 12.91 2.61 -18.32
C ARG A 113 13.02 1.10 -18.02
N ARG A 114 12.87 0.72 -16.75
CA ARG A 114 12.91 -0.68 -16.31
C ARG A 114 11.67 -1.42 -16.82
N SER A 115 11.72 -2.73 -17.01
CA SER A 115 10.58 -3.50 -17.55
C SER A 115 9.30 -3.33 -16.70
N LEU A 116 8.24 -2.78 -17.31
CA LEU A 116 6.91 -2.64 -16.69
C LEU A 116 6.36 -4.00 -16.25
N LEU A 117 6.55 -5.04 -17.06
CA LEU A 117 6.10 -6.40 -16.73
C LEU A 117 6.77 -6.90 -15.45
N ASN A 118 8.08 -6.68 -15.31
CA ASN A 118 8.79 -7.09 -14.10
C ASN A 118 8.36 -6.24 -12.89
N PHE A 119 8.15 -4.93 -13.07
CA PHE A 119 7.61 -4.06 -12.02
C PHE A 119 6.24 -4.55 -11.53
N LEU A 120 5.32 -4.87 -12.45
CA LEU A 120 4.01 -5.41 -12.13
C LEU A 120 4.13 -6.78 -11.45
N ALA A 121 4.97 -7.67 -11.98
CA ALA A 121 5.21 -9.00 -11.42
C ALA A 121 5.73 -8.93 -9.98
N TRP A 122 6.63 -8.00 -9.64
CA TRP A 122 7.13 -7.80 -8.28
C TRP A 122 6.15 -7.07 -7.37
N SER A 123 5.28 -6.22 -7.92
CA SER A 123 4.24 -5.55 -7.14
C SER A 123 3.12 -6.48 -6.67
N VAL A 124 2.89 -7.60 -7.37
CA VAL A 124 1.94 -8.65 -6.97
C VAL A 124 2.31 -9.30 -5.62
N PRO A 125 3.48 -9.95 -5.45
CA PRO A 125 3.87 -10.58 -4.19
C PRO A 125 4.09 -9.54 -3.09
N ALA A 126 4.64 -8.36 -3.39
CA ALA A 126 4.82 -7.29 -2.40
C ALA A 126 3.48 -6.87 -1.77
N ARG A 127 2.42 -6.76 -2.59
CA ARG A 127 1.08 -6.42 -2.13
C ARG A 127 0.38 -7.59 -1.45
N LEU A 128 0.41 -8.78 -2.06
CA LEU A 128 -0.20 -9.98 -1.47
C LEU A 128 0.38 -10.31 -0.10
N LEU A 129 1.70 -10.23 0.05
CA LEU A 129 2.36 -10.47 1.33
C LEU A 129 1.86 -9.49 2.39
N ARG A 130 1.77 -8.19 2.06
CA ARG A 130 1.22 -7.16 2.95
C ARG A 130 -0.22 -7.48 3.35
N PHE A 131 -1.08 -7.82 2.41
CA PHE A 131 -2.47 -8.18 2.69
C PHE A 131 -2.60 -9.41 3.60
N ILE A 132 -1.83 -10.46 3.30
CA ILE A 132 -1.84 -11.70 4.07
C ILE A 132 -1.36 -11.44 5.49
N LEU A 133 -0.23 -10.75 5.65
CA LEU A 133 0.32 -10.41 6.97
C LEU A 133 -0.67 -9.59 7.80
N VAL A 134 -1.23 -8.51 7.26
CA VAL A 134 -2.20 -7.67 7.97
C VAL A 134 -3.45 -8.46 8.35
N THR A 135 -3.97 -9.28 7.43
CA THR A 135 -5.18 -10.09 7.69
C THR A 135 -4.93 -11.17 8.73
N LEU A 136 -3.80 -11.89 8.66
CA LEU A 136 -3.45 -12.93 9.63
C LEU A 136 -3.17 -12.33 11.02
N LEU A 137 -2.45 -11.21 11.10
CA LEU A 137 -2.20 -10.52 12.36
C LEU A 137 -3.51 -10.04 12.99
N ALA A 138 -4.38 -9.38 12.22
CA ALA A 138 -5.68 -8.92 12.72
C ALA A 138 -6.57 -10.09 13.16
N ALA A 139 -6.63 -11.17 12.38
CA ALA A 139 -7.40 -12.35 12.72
C ALA A 139 -6.85 -13.09 13.96
N GLY A 140 -5.52 -13.22 14.06
CA GLY A 140 -4.83 -13.85 15.18
C GLY A 140 -5.03 -13.08 16.48
N LEU A 141 -4.89 -11.75 16.46
CA LEU A 141 -5.17 -10.89 17.60
C LEU A 141 -6.63 -10.99 18.04
N ALA A 142 -7.58 -10.97 17.10
CA ALA A 142 -8.99 -11.13 17.40
C ALA A 142 -9.31 -12.53 17.98
N ALA A 143 -8.69 -13.59 17.46
CA ALA A 143 -8.86 -14.95 17.97
C ALA A 143 -8.25 -15.11 19.37
N GLY A 144 -7.07 -14.55 19.62
CA GLY A 144 -6.43 -14.51 20.93
C GLY A 144 -7.27 -13.76 21.96
N ALA A 145 -7.80 -12.59 21.61
CA ALA A 145 -8.70 -11.83 22.47
C ALA A 145 -9.98 -12.61 22.81
N ARG A 146 -10.58 -13.31 21.83
CA ARG A 146 -11.75 -14.18 22.06
C ARG A 146 -11.42 -15.35 22.99
N ARG A 147 -10.23 -15.93 22.86
CA ARG A 147 -9.78 -17.06 23.70
C ARG A 147 -9.54 -16.63 25.15
N LEU A 148 -9.01 -15.44 25.36
CA LEU A 148 -8.77 -14.87 26.69
C LEU A 148 -10.05 -14.31 27.33
N PHE A 149 -10.98 -13.78 26.52
CA PHE A 149 -12.21 -13.15 26.99
C PHE A 149 -13.44 -13.65 26.19
N PRO A 150 -13.95 -14.85 26.49
CA PRO A 150 -15.02 -15.49 25.71
C PRO A 150 -16.38 -14.78 25.77
N ARG A 151 -16.58 -13.83 26.71
CA ARG A 151 -17.79 -13.01 26.83
C ARG A 151 -17.71 -11.66 26.09
N LEU A 152 -16.65 -11.42 25.32
CA LEU A 152 -16.50 -10.16 24.58
C LEU A 152 -17.64 -9.99 23.55
N PRO A 153 -18.38 -8.87 23.60
CA PRO A 153 -19.39 -8.59 22.59
C PRO A 153 -18.73 -8.34 21.23
N GLU A 154 -19.31 -8.89 20.16
CA GLU A 154 -18.79 -8.77 18.79
C GLU A 154 -18.64 -7.30 18.33
N LYS A 155 -19.49 -6.42 18.87
CA LYS A 155 -19.41 -4.97 18.67
C LYS A 155 -18.08 -4.39 19.14
N LEU A 156 -17.53 -4.88 20.26
CA LEU A 156 -16.28 -4.40 20.82
C LEU A 156 -15.07 -4.86 19.99
N ILE A 157 -15.08 -6.08 19.47
CA ILE A 157 -14.04 -6.56 18.53
C ILE A 157 -14.04 -5.70 17.26
N THR A 158 -15.23 -5.37 16.75
CA THR A 158 -15.37 -4.47 15.59
C THR A 158 -14.92 -3.05 15.90
N ALA A 159 -15.24 -2.53 17.09
CA ALA A 159 -14.82 -1.21 17.54
C ALA A 159 -13.29 -1.12 17.69
N VAL A 160 -12.66 -2.12 18.31
CA VAL A 160 -11.20 -2.22 18.43
C VAL A 160 -10.54 -2.29 17.05
N PHE A 161 -11.10 -3.05 16.12
CA PHE A 161 -10.59 -3.09 14.74
C PHE A 161 -10.58 -1.71 14.06
N TRP A 162 -11.69 -0.96 14.16
CA TRP A 162 -11.76 0.41 13.62
C TRP A 162 -10.85 1.37 14.37
N ALA A 163 -10.74 1.25 15.70
CA ALA A 163 -9.85 2.07 16.52
C ALA A 163 -8.37 1.81 16.20
N SER A 164 -7.97 0.56 15.96
CA SER A 164 -6.62 0.19 15.55
C SER A 164 -6.26 0.79 14.19
N TRP A 165 -7.17 0.75 13.22
CA TRP A 165 -6.96 1.40 11.92
C TRP A 165 -6.93 2.92 12.04
N ALA A 166 -7.84 3.52 12.81
CA ALA A 166 -7.86 4.95 13.06
C ALA A 166 -6.58 5.42 13.77
N GLY A 167 -6.09 4.66 14.75
CA GLY A 167 -4.81 4.90 15.43
C GLY A 167 -3.61 4.73 14.51
N PHE A 168 -3.59 3.69 13.68
CA PHE A 168 -2.55 3.49 12.67
C PHE A 168 -2.48 4.69 11.72
N TYR A 169 -3.60 5.11 11.11
CA TYR A 169 -3.60 6.29 10.22
C TYR A 169 -3.31 7.58 10.98
N GLY A 170 -3.84 7.73 12.19
CA GLY A 170 -3.62 8.88 13.07
C GLY A 170 -2.18 9.02 13.54
N TRP A 171 -1.40 7.94 13.60
CA TRP A 171 0.04 7.97 13.86
C TRP A 171 0.87 8.04 12.57
N PHE A 172 0.53 7.26 11.56
CA PHE A 172 1.28 7.14 10.31
C PHE A 172 1.30 8.47 9.53
N VAL A 173 0.15 9.12 9.34
CA VAL A 173 0.07 10.39 8.59
C VAL A 173 0.94 11.47 9.21
N PRO A 174 0.85 11.79 10.52
CA PRO A 174 1.74 12.78 11.12
C PRO A 174 3.19 12.31 11.20
N THR A 175 3.48 11.03 11.42
CA THR A 175 4.87 10.53 11.49
C THR A 175 5.57 10.61 10.14
N VAL A 176 4.88 10.29 9.05
CA VAL A 176 5.42 10.45 7.69
C VAL A 176 5.48 11.92 7.30
N SER A 177 4.52 12.76 7.71
CA SER A 177 4.58 14.21 7.44
C SER A 177 5.62 14.97 8.27
N ARG A 178 6.02 14.44 9.43
CA ARG A 178 7.02 15.04 10.34
C ARG A 178 8.46 14.78 9.93
N ARG A 179 8.73 13.84 9.01
CA ARG A 179 10.06 13.68 8.38
C ARG A 179 10.32 14.73 7.28
N ARG A 180 9.85 15.96 7.51
CA ARG A 180 10.13 17.14 6.68
C ARG A 180 11.52 17.66 6.94
#